data_AF-A0AAD4LI73-F1
#
_entry.id   AF-A0AAD4LI73-F1
#
_cell.length_a   1.000
_cell.length_b   1.000
_cell.length_c   1.000
_cell.angle_alpha   90.00
_cell.angle_beta   90.00
_cell.angle_gamma   90.00
#
_symmetry.space_group_name_H-M   'P 1'
#
loop_
_entity.id
_entity.type
_entity.pdbx_description
1 polymer ?
#
loop_
_entity_poly.entity_id
_entity_poly.type
_entity_poly.pdbx_seq_one_letter_code
_entity_poly.pdbx_strand_id
1 'polypeptide(L)'
;MRRSSFDRTGGVSVLFCCVTKTNLLCLHNFVCVPSDIPYFQSLPGTNIPLSSPIHLAVGTPTTPPSKAVGKLPALGWVHCRAHNRALYISEEKILAAARSFVSLGLREAGYEYVNIGACLFLPLFGHEQIPDPVKFSNGIKAVVDDVHSLDLKIGIYRRVDAGTETCARYPGSLGYEAIDAATWASWDIDYLKYGNTTRMTDYRTTTNDLSRNDDCLIWGSIASAAIADNDPPMQYVLCIWRDARVWTWGARVGHSWRMAGDSTPTWEYIKLIMSINVAHLSSVDFFSHNGMDMMEVGNGNLTIEEERTHFAVWAFMKSLVLLGTDLAAISPEEVEIVTNAELIAFLQDTTEANPASHSSIPAGRPRVYTYSL
;
A
#
# COMPACT_ATOMS: atom_id res chain seq x y z
N MET A 1 26.29 34.27 6.53
CA MET A 1 26.20 34.92 5.21
C MET A 1 27.30 34.41 4.29
N ARG A 2 26.95 33.54 3.33
CA ARG A 2 27.64 33.44 2.03
C ARG A 2 26.55 33.10 1.01
N ARG A 3 26.28 34.03 0.09
CA ARG A 3 25.34 33.87 -1.02
C ARG A 3 26.13 33.22 -2.17
N SER A 4 25.71 32.04 -2.63
CA SER A 4 26.07 31.56 -3.97
C SER A 4 24.94 31.93 -4.92
N SER A 5 25.31 32.53 -6.05
CA SER A 5 24.45 32.96 -7.14
C SER A 5 23.90 31.76 -7.90
N PHE A 6 22.57 31.65 -8.03
CA PHE A 6 21.93 30.73 -8.98
C PHE A 6 21.27 31.54 -10.10
N ASP A 7 21.54 31.07 -11.32
CA ASP A 7 21.15 31.62 -12.60
C ASP A 7 19.62 31.52 -12.82
N ARG A 8 19.07 32.47 -13.59
CA ARG A 8 17.64 32.66 -13.83
C ARG A 8 17.19 31.84 -15.04
N THR A 9 16.79 30.58 -14.83
CA THR A 9 15.98 29.83 -15.81
C THR A 9 14.81 29.16 -15.09
N GLY A 10 13.59 29.41 -15.57
CA GLY A 10 12.33 29.14 -14.85
C GLY A 10 11.87 27.67 -14.86
N GLY A 11 12.63 26.77 -14.23
CA GLY A 11 12.23 25.38 -13.95
C GLY A 11 12.05 25.12 -12.46
N VAL A 12 11.05 24.30 -12.07
CA VAL A 12 10.87 23.85 -10.68
C VAL A 12 11.75 22.62 -10.44
N SER A 13 12.73 22.73 -9.54
CA SER A 13 13.55 21.62 -9.03
C SER A 13 13.05 21.15 -7.67
N VAL A 14 13.26 19.89 -7.26
CA VAL A 14 12.93 19.33 -5.92
C VAL A 14 14.25 18.94 -5.22
N LEU A 15 14.37 19.17 -3.91
CA LEU A 15 15.61 19.02 -3.12
C LEU A 15 15.21 18.39 -1.79
N PHE A 16 15.54 17.12 -1.63
CA PHE A 16 15.38 16.42 -0.35
C PHE A 16 16.64 16.68 0.46
N CYS A 17 16.53 17.30 1.64
CA CYS A 17 17.64 17.43 2.56
C CYS A 17 17.32 16.76 3.89
N CYS A 18 18.07 15.72 4.24
CA CYS A 18 18.04 15.14 5.58
C CYS A 18 19.01 15.94 6.48
N VAL A 19 18.54 16.39 7.64
CA VAL A 19 19.41 16.99 8.68
C VAL A 19 19.61 15.92 9.75
N THR A 20 20.74 15.21 9.73
CA THR A 20 21.16 14.38 10.86
C THR A 20 22.07 15.18 11.78
N LYS A 21 22.30 14.71 13.01
CA LYS A 21 23.19 15.38 14.00
C LYS A 21 24.61 15.66 13.47
N THR A 22 25.01 15.05 12.36
CA THR A 22 26.37 15.12 11.82
C THR A 22 26.50 15.47 10.34
N ASN A 23 25.44 15.44 9.50
CA ASN A 23 25.55 15.79 8.08
C ASN A 23 24.24 16.31 7.45
N LEU A 24 24.39 17.10 6.37
CA LEU A 24 23.31 17.53 5.48
C LEU A 24 23.42 16.73 4.16
N LEU A 25 22.53 15.78 3.94
CA LEU A 25 22.47 15.00 2.68
C LEU A 25 21.42 15.63 1.77
N CYS A 26 21.85 16.21 0.63
CA CYS A 26 20.94 16.80 -0.36
C CYS A 26 21.12 16.16 -1.74
N LEU A 27 20.03 15.61 -2.32
CA LEU A 27 20.01 15.07 -3.69
C LEU A 27 19.72 16.21 -4.69
N HIS A 28 20.60 16.41 -5.68
CA HIS A 28 20.54 17.53 -6.64
C HIS A 28 20.25 17.08 -8.09
N ASN A 29 19.52 17.95 -8.83
CA ASN A 29 19.32 18.04 -10.30
C ASN A 29 18.13 17.31 -10.95
N PHE A 30 16.94 17.94 -11.00
CA PHE A 30 15.92 17.61 -12.04
C PHE A 30 15.05 18.83 -12.43
N VAL A 31 14.62 18.85 -13.70
CA VAL A 31 13.79 19.89 -14.35
C VAL A 31 12.46 19.26 -14.78
N CYS A 32 11.33 19.80 -14.32
CA CYS A 32 10.00 19.41 -14.80
C CYS A 32 9.51 20.34 -15.92
N VAL A 33 8.95 19.78 -17.00
CA VAL A 33 8.28 20.49 -18.09
C VAL A 33 6.75 20.30 -17.95
N PRO A 34 5.90 21.33 -18.16
CA PRO A 34 4.45 21.17 -18.10
C PRO A 34 3.91 20.59 -19.42
N SER A 35 2.95 19.66 -19.34
CA SER A 35 2.18 19.21 -20.51
C SER A 35 0.67 19.40 -20.29
N ASP A 36 0.09 20.25 -21.13
CA ASP A 36 -1.35 20.33 -21.37
C ASP A 36 -1.78 19.13 -22.23
N ILE A 37 -2.88 18.45 -21.88
CA ILE A 37 -3.49 17.38 -22.69
C ILE A 37 -4.98 17.68 -22.92
N PRO A 38 -5.48 17.64 -24.18
CA PRO A 38 -6.85 17.99 -24.52
C PRO A 38 -7.86 16.83 -24.36
N TYR A 39 -9.12 17.25 -24.24
CA TYR A 39 -10.35 16.51 -23.93
C TYR A 39 -10.90 15.72 -25.14
N PHE A 40 -11.31 14.46 -24.97
CA PHE A 40 -12.06 13.69 -25.98
C PHE A 40 -13.52 13.46 -25.55
N GLN A 41 -14.46 13.74 -26.46
CA GLN A 41 -15.92 13.62 -26.28
C GLN A 41 -16.42 12.18 -26.53
N SER A 42 -17.50 11.79 -25.83
CA SER A 42 -18.15 10.47 -25.88
C SER A 42 -19.48 10.46 -26.66
N LEU A 43 -19.83 9.31 -27.25
CA LEU A 43 -21.12 9.00 -27.88
C LEU A 43 -22.06 8.22 -26.93
N PRO A 44 -23.40 8.24 -27.12
CA PRO A 44 -24.38 7.82 -26.11
C PRO A 44 -24.75 6.32 -26.16
N GLY A 45 -24.95 5.72 -24.99
CA GLY A 45 -25.47 4.35 -24.79
C GLY A 45 -26.75 4.34 -23.94
N THR A 46 -27.64 3.39 -24.25
CA THR A 46 -29.04 3.28 -23.80
C THR A 46 -29.24 2.66 -22.41
N ASN A 47 -30.21 3.18 -21.66
CA ASN A 47 -30.60 2.78 -20.29
C ASN A 47 -31.38 1.45 -20.23
N ILE A 48 -31.09 0.60 -19.24
CA ILE A 48 -31.99 -0.44 -18.72
C ILE A 48 -31.99 -0.34 -17.18
N PRO A 49 -33.15 -0.34 -16.50
CA PRO A 49 -33.23 -0.11 -15.05
C PRO A 49 -32.99 -1.39 -14.24
N LEU A 50 -32.12 -1.32 -13.23
CA LEU A 50 -31.95 -2.35 -12.20
C LEU A 50 -32.79 -1.99 -10.96
N SER A 51 -33.54 -2.99 -10.47
CA SER A 51 -34.40 -2.93 -9.27
C SER A 51 -33.60 -2.79 -7.98
N SER A 52 -34.12 -2.01 -7.03
CA SER A 52 -33.50 -1.60 -5.77
C SER A 52 -33.05 -2.75 -4.85
N PRO A 53 -31.87 -2.68 -4.21
CA PRO A 53 -31.48 -3.61 -3.17
C PRO A 53 -32.07 -3.25 -1.79
N ILE A 54 -32.34 -4.29 -1.00
CA ILE A 54 -32.84 -4.24 0.37
C ILE A 54 -31.70 -3.83 1.30
N HIS A 55 -31.85 -2.73 2.05
CA HIS A 55 -30.92 -2.33 3.10
C HIS A 55 -31.14 -3.17 4.37
N LEU A 56 -30.19 -4.06 4.69
CA LEU A 56 -30.07 -4.65 6.03
C LEU A 56 -29.32 -3.65 6.93
N ALA A 57 -30.02 -3.11 7.92
CA ALA A 57 -29.45 -2.26 8.95
C ALA A 57 -28.66 -3.11 9.97
N VAL A 58 -27.42 -3.47 9.63
CA VAL A 58 -26.43 -3.94 10.61
C VAL A 58 -25.74 -2.70 11.15
N GLY A 59 -25.84 -2.44 12.46
CA GLY A 59 -25.09 -1.36 13.09
C GLY A 59 -23.59 -1.56 12.88
N THR A 60 -22.86 -0.51 12.50
CA THR A 60 -21.42 -0.57 12.22
C THR A 60 -20.66 -1.06 13.45
N PRO A 61 -19.90 -2.18 13.36
CA PRO A 61 -19.01 -2.58 14.44
C PRO A 61 -18.03 -1.45 14.76
N THR A 62 -17.86 -1.14 16.05
CA THR A 62 -17.04 0.00 16.50
C THR A 62 -15.67 -0.40 17.03
N THR A 63 -15.30 -1.68 16.89
CA THR A 63 -14.03 -2.20 17.42
C THR A 63 -12.87 -1.62 16.62
N PRO A 64 -11.96 -0.85 17.26
CA PRO A 64 -10.79 -0.33 16.57
C PRO A 64 -9.79 -1.47 16.27
N PRO A 65 -8.88 -1.27 15.30
CA PRO A 65 -7.84 -2.25 15.03
C PRO A 65 -6.92 -2.46 16.25
N SER A 66 -6.35 -3.66 16.36
CA SER A 66 -5.44 -4.02 17.45
C SER A 66 -4.23 -3.08 17.53
N LYS A 67 -3.87 -2.64 18.74
CA LYS A 67 -2.65 -1.84 18.96
C LYS A 67 -1.40 -2.68 19.20
N ALA A 68 -1.50 -4.01 19.11
CA ALA A 68 -0.34 -4.88 19.19
C ALA A 68 0.49 -4.90 17.89
N VAL A 69 -0.11 -4.49 16.76
CA VAL A 69 0.52 -4.44 15.44
C VAL A 69 0.29 -3.09 14.77
N GLY A 70 1.03 -2.84 13.68
CA GLY A 70 0.83 -1.68 12.82
C GLY A 70 1.14 -0.31 13.45
N LYS A 71 1.81 -0.25 14.61
CA LYS A 71 2.30 1.00 15.21
C LYS A 71 3.10 1.80 14.18
N LEU A 72 4.02 1.14 13.49
CA LEU A 72 4.87 1.70 12.44
C LEU A 72 4.42 1.22 11.06
N PRO A 73 4.82 1.92 9.97
CA PRO A 73 4.53 1.47 8.61
C PRO A 73 5.11 0.08 8.34
N ALA A 74 4.36 -0.77 7.64
CA ALA A 74 4.83 -2.11 7.31
C ALA A 74 5.98 -2.07 6.30
N LEU A 75 7.01 -2.88 6.56
CA LEU A 75 8.12 -3.13 5.65
C LEU A 75 8.00 -4.57 5.12
N GLY A 76 7.95 -4.74 3.80
CA GLY A 76 7.79 -6.06 3.23
C GLY A 76 7.92 -6.15 1.72
N TRP A 77 7.41 -7.23 1.17
CA TRP A 77 7.36 -7.54 -0.25
C TRP A 77 5.97 -8.05 -0.63
N VAL A 78 5.58 -7.89 -1.89
CA VAL A 78 4.27 -8.33 -2.39
C VAL A 78 4.36 -8.94 -3.79
N HIS A 79 3.80 -10.15 -3.92
CA HIS A 79 3.94 -10.98 -5.11
C HIS A 79 3.31 -10.42 -6.40
N CYS A 80 2.25 -9.61 -6.28
CA CYS A 80 1.30 -9.36 -7.38
C CYS A 80 1.92 -8.77 -8.66
N ARG A 81 3.06 -8.08 -8.54
CA ARG A 81 3.68 -7.36 -9.67
C ARG A 81 5.00 -7.97 -10.14
N ALA A 82 5.79 -8.54 -9.23
CA ALA A 82 7.06 -9.21 -9.52
C ALA A 82 6.97 -10.25 -10.66
N HIS A 83 5.80 -10.90 -10.84
CA HIS A 83 5.62 -11.98 -11.80
C HIS A 83 4.56 -11.71 -12.89
N ASN A 84 4.07 -10.48 -12.98
CA ASN A 84 3.17 -9.97 -14.04
C ASN A 84 1.89 -10.77 -14.36
N ARG A 85 1.49 -11.83 -13.62
CA ARG A 85 0.21 -12.57 -13.80
C ARG A 85 -0.23 -13.34 -12.55
N ALA A 86 -1.55 -13.39 -12.34
CA ALA A 86 -2.19 -14.24 -11.33
C ALA A 86 -1.98 -15.75 -11.50
N LEU A 87 -1.54 -16.17 -12.69
CA LEU A 87 -1.25 -17.56 -13.02
C LEU A 87 0.08 -18.06 -12.43
N TYR A 88 0.87 -17.19 -11.81
CA TYR A 88 2.26 -17.49 -11.48
C TYR A 88 2.56 -17.61 -9.98
N ILE A 89 1.54 -17.67 -9.11
CA ILE A 89 1.75 -17.91 -7.68
C ILE A 89 1.78 -19.42 -7.36
N SER A 90 2.70 -19.83 -6.50
CA SER A 90 2.78 -21.19 -5.92
C SER A 90 3.51 -21.13 -4.58
N GLU A 91 3.33 -22.15 -3.75
CA GLU A 91 4.09 -22.41 -2.53
C GLU A 91 5.61 -22.24 -2.79
N GLU A 92 6.13 -22.92 -3.81
CA GLU A 92 7.56 -22.84 -4.18
C GLU A 92 8.05 -21.41 -4.38
N LYS A 93 7.27 -20.56 -5.05
CA LYS A 93 7.66 -19.17 -5.35
C LYS A 93 7.56 -18.25 -4.17
N ILE A 94 6.58 -18.45 -3.29
CA ILE A 94 6.48 -17.69 -2.05
C ILE A 94 7.69 -18.02 -1.18
N LEU A 95 8.02 -19.29 -1.04
CA LEU A 95 9.17 -19.74 -0.26
C LEU A 95 10.50 -19.33 -0.91
N ALA A 96 10.59 -19.32 -2.24
CA ALA A 96 11.76 -18.79 -2.94
C ALA A 96 11.93 -17.28 -2.68
N ALA A 97 10.85 -16.50 -2.78
CA ALA A 97 10.88 -15.07 -2.47
C ALA A 97 11.27 -14.82 -1.00
N ALA A 98 10.72 -15.59 -0.05
CA ALA A 98 11.06 -15.49 1.37
C ALA A 98 12.55 -15.83 1.63
N ARG A 99 13.11 -16.84 0.96
CA ARG A 99 14.56 -17.13 1.03
C ARG A 99 15.40 -16.01 0.42
N SER A 100 15.00 -15.48 -0.74
CA SER A 100 15.68 -14.33 -1.37
C SER A 100 15.67 -13.13 -0.43
N PHE A 101 14.53 -12.86 0.20
CA PHE A 101 14.35 -11.77 1.16
C PHE A 101 15.37 -11.82 2.30
N VAL A 102 15.60 -13.00 2.88
CA VAL A 102 16.65 -13.20 3.90
C VAL A 102 18.05 -13.07 3.28
N SER A 103 18.30 -13.69 2.12
CA SER A 103 19.63 -13.68 1.50
C SER A 103 20.12 -12.28 1.07
N LEU A 104 19.17 -11.40 0.73
CA LEU A 104 19.44 -10.02 0.34
C LEU A 104 19.64 -9.07 1.53
N GLY A 105 19.50 -9.56 2.77
CA GLY A 105 19.65 -8.74 3.97
C GLY A 105 18.41 -7.87 4.28
N LEU A 106 17.27 -8.09 3.62
CA LEU A 106 16.07 -7.28 3.83
C LEU A 106 15.52 -7.47 5.24
N ARG A 107 15.56 -8.70 5.76
CA ARG A 107 15.13 -8.99 7.14
C ARG A 107 15.96 -8.23 8.15
N GLU A 108 17.28 -8.24 7.98
CA GLU A 108 18.23 -7.52 8.83
C GLU A 108 18.06 -6.00 8.73
N ALA A 109 17.60 -5.51 7.57
CA ALA A 109 17.20 -4.11 7.37
C ALA A 109 15.83 -3.78 7.98
N GLY A 110 15.10 -4.74 8.54
CA GLY A 110 13.82 -4.54 9.24
C GLY A 110 12.57 -4.85 8.43
N TYR A 111 12.71 -5.41 7.21
CA TYR A 111 11.57 -5.92 6.47
C TYR A 111 11.07 -7.22 7.11
N GLU A 112 9.75 -7.37 7.26
CA GLU A 112 9.18 -8.56 7.93
C GLU A 112 8.05 -9.23 7.13
N TYR A 113 7.32 -8.52 6.25
CA TYR A 113 6.15 -9.10 5.58
C TYR A 113 6.44 -9.68 4.18
N VAL A 114 6.04 -10.92 3.94
CA VAL A 114 5.95 -11.56 2.62
C VAL A 114 4.48 -11.69 2.23
N ASN A 115 3.96 -10.73 1.46
CA ASN A 115 2.53 -10.63 1.21
C ASN A 115 2.10 -11.33 -0.11
N ILE A 116 1.10 -12.19 0.02
CA ILE A 116 0.43 -12.84 -1.10
C ILE A 116 -0.60 -11.89 -1.73
N GLY A 117 -0.41 -11.60 -3.02
CA GLY A 117 -1.31 -10.75 -3.81
C GLY A 117 -2.63 -11.43 -4.20
N ALA A 118 -3.41 -10.77 -5.07
CA ALA A 118 -4.80 -11.12 -5.41
C ALA A 118 -5.04 -12.44 -6.18
N CYS A 119 -4.06 -13.34 -6.20
CA CYS A 119 -3.92 -14.42 -7.16
C CYS A 119 -4.07 -15.83 -6.55
N LEU A 120 -4.47 -15.89 -5.27
CA LEU A 120 -4.31 -17.06 -4.41
C LEU A 120 -5.40 -18.14 -4.57
N PHE A 121 -6.63 -17.74 -4.85
CA PHE A 121 -7.79 -18.62 -4.73
C PHE A 121 -8.18 -19.23 -6.08
N LEU A 122 -9.19 -20.12 -6.12
CA LEU A 122 -9.82 -20.59 -7.35
C LEU A 122 -11.17 -19.89 -7.55
N PRO A 123 -11.65 -19.71 -8.81
CA PRO A 123 -13.01 -19.28 -9.05
C PRO A 123 -13.94 -20.45 -8.72
N LEU A 124 -14.40 -20.54 -7.47
CA LEU A 124 -15.38 -21.55 -7.07
C LEU A 124 -16.70 -20.92 -6.68
N PHE A 125 -17.78 -21.61 -7.03
CA PHE A 125 -19.12 -21.36 -6.52
C PHE A 125 -19.20 -21.88 -5.08
N GLY A 126 -18.90 -21.03 -4.12
CA GLY A 126 -18.88 -21.32 -2.69
C GLY A 126 -18.11 -20.22 -1.93
N HIS A 127 -18.43 -20.02 -0.65
CA HIS A 127 -17.83 -18.95 0.17
C HIS A 127 -16.53 -19.37 0.86
N GLU A 128 -16.26 -20.68 0.94
CA GLU A 128 -15.07 -21.20 1.62
C GLU A 128 -13.81 -20.93 0.79
N GLN A 129 -12.75 -20.48 1.48
CA GLN A 129 -11.46 -20.18 0.86
C GLN A 129 -10.69 -21.46 0.59
N ILE A 130 -10.79 -21.98 -0.64
CA ILE A 130 -10.04 -23.17 -1.04
C ILE A 130 -8.82 -22.73 -1.86
N PRO A 131 -7.59 -22.91 -1.35
CA PRO A 131 -6.36 -22.71 -2.11
C PRO A 131 -6.31 -23.68 -3.28
N ASP A 132 -5.69 -23.28 -4.39
CA ASP A 132 -5.45 -24.18 -5.52
C ASP A 132 -4.51 -25.33 -5.08
N PRO A 133 -4.99 -26.60 -5.01
CA PRO A 133 -4.21 -27.71 -4.48
C PRO A 133 -3.02 -28.10 -5.37
N VAL A 134 -2.98 -27.63 -6.63
CA VAL A 134 -1.82 -27.80 -7.51
C VAL A 134 -0.72 -26.80 -7.15
N LYS A 135 -1.10 -25.58 -6.78
CA LYS A 135 -0.16 -24.51 -6.41
C LYS A 135 0.27 -24.57 -4.94
N PHE A 136 -0.60 -25.12 -4.09
CA PHE A 136 -0.46 -25.22 -2.64
C PHE A 136 -0.78 -26.66 -2.21
N SER A 137 0.05 -27.61 -2.63
CA SER A 137 -0.15 -29.03 -2.36
C SER A 137 -0.16 -29.35 -0.86
N ASN A 138 0.55 -28.54 -0.06
CA ASN A 138 0.59 -28.68 1.40
C ASN A 138 -0.39 -27.73 2.12
N GLY A 139 -1.20 -26.98 1.36
CA GLY A 139 -2.10 -25.95 1.88
C GLY A 139 -1.39 -24.66 2.30
N ILE A 140 -2.16 -23.63 2.64
CA ILE A 140 -1.62 -22.31 3.00
C ILE A 140 -0.90 -22.33 4.35
N LYS A 141 -1.42 -23.08 5.33
CA LYS A 141 -0.81 -23.20 6.66
C LYS A 141 0.65 -23.66 6.60
N ALA A 142 0.96 -24.66 5.77
CA ALA A 142 2.33 -25.14 5.61
C ALA A 142 3.27 -24.04 5.07
N VAL A 143 2.79 -23.23 4.11
CA VAL A 143 3.53 -22.08 3.59
C VAL A 143 3.73 -21.02 4.68
N VAL A 144 2.70 -20.77 5.50
CA VAL A 144 2.81 -19.85 6.64
C VAL A 144 3.87 -20.33 7.62
N ASP A 145 3.82 -21.60 8.02
CA ASP A 145 4.76 -22.21 8.96
C ASP A 145 6.21 -22.12 8.45
N ASP A 146 6.41 -22.38 7.16
CA ASP A 146 7.73 -22.26 6.52
C ASP A 146 8.21 -20.81 6.48
N VAL A 147 7.34 -19.83 6.20
CA VAL A 147 7.69 -18.40 6.24
C VAL A 147 8.01 -17.95 7.67
N HIS A 148 7.19 -18.36 8.65
CA HIS A 148 7.43 -18.09 10.07
C HIS A 148 8.74 -18.72 10.57
N SER A 149 9.14 -19.88 10.04
CA SER A 149 10.43 -20.52 10.36
C SER A 149 11.65 -19.67 9.94
N LEU A 150 11.45 -18.71 9.04
CA LEU A 150 12.48 -17.75 8.59
C LEU A 150 12.48 -16.44 9.41
N ASP A 151 11.65 -16.35 10.46
CA ASP A 151 11.42 -15.14 11.26
C ASP A 151 10.82 -14.01 10.40
N LEU A 152 9.90 -14.39 9.50
CA LEU A 152 9.15 -13.49 8.63
C LEU A 152 7.65 -13.66 8.91
N LYS A 153 6.88 -12.66 8.52
CA LYS A 153 5.42 -12.62 8.58
C LYS A 153 4.83 -12.79 7.20
N ILE A 154 3.60 -13.28 7.13
CA ILE A 154 2.92 -13.50 5.85
C ILE A 154 1.57 -12.79 5.81
N GLY A 155 1.27 -12.18 4.68
CA GLY A 155 0.01 -11.50 4.46
C GLY A 155 -0.82 -12.10 3.35
N ILE A 156 -2.12 -11.87 3.43
CA ILE A 156 -3.09 -12.28 2.43
C ILE A 156 -3.84 -11.08 1.88
N TYR A 157 -4.23 -11.19 0.61
CA TYR A 157 -5.08 -10.20 -0.05
C TYR A 157 -6.48 -10.75 -0.25
N ARG A 158 -7.47 -9.94 0.11
CA ARG A 158 -8.90 -10.23 -0.03
C ARG A 158 -9.69 -9.04 -0.55
N ARG A 159 -10.88 -9.30 -1.10
CA ARG A 159 -11.74 -8.26 -1.68
C ARG A 159 -13.11 -8.21 -1.04
N VAL A 160 -13.73 -7.03 -1.11
CA VAL A 160 -15.06 -6.68 -0.56
C VAL A 160 -16.21 -7.23 -1.42
N ASP A 161 -15.99 -8.07 -2.42
CA ASP A 161 -17.07 -8.40 -3.37
C ASP A 161 -17.96 -9.54 -2.89
N ALA A 162 -19.28 -9.29 -2.78
CA ALA A 162 -20.27 -10.34 -2.70
C ALA A 162 -20.26 -11.10 -4.03
N GLY A 163 -19.85 -12.37 -3.98
CA GLY A 163 -19.93 -13.35 -5.06
C GLY A 163 -20.06 -12.77 -6.47
N THR A 164 -18.93 -12.53 -7.15
CA THR A 164 -18.65 -13.24 -8.41
C THR A 164 -17.27 -12.95 -9.00
N GLU A 165 -16.60 -11.80 -8.80
CA GLU A 165 -15.28 -11.61 -9.44
C GLU A 165 -14.34 -10.63 -8.70
N THR A 166 -13.24 -11.12 -8.11
CA THR A 166 -12.05 -10.26 -7.87
C THR A 166 -11.51 -9.66 -9.20
N CYS A 167 -10.61 -8.67 -9.23
CA CYS A 167 -9.91 -8.31 -10.50
C CYS A 167 -9.10 -9.49 -11.12
N ALA A 168 -8.98 -10.62 -10.40
CA ALA A 168 -8.47 -11.89 -10.93
C ALA A 168 -9.55 -13.00 -10.98
N ARG A 169 -10.83 -12.64 -10.83
CA ARG A 169 -12.06 -13.46 -10.87
C ARG A 169 -12.27 -14.50 -9.75
N TYR A 170 -11.92 -14.16 -8.51
CA TYR A 170 -12.08 -15.02 -7.32
C TYR A 170 -13.27 -14.59 -6.43
N PRO A 171 -13.73 -15.43 -5.48
CA PRO A 171 -14.72 -15.03 -4.47
C PRO A 171 -14.19 -13.91 -3.56
N GLY A 172 -15.03 -12.93 -3.22
CA GLY A 172 -14.75 -11.92 -2.18
C GLY A 172 -15.42 -12.27 -0.84
N SER A 173 -15.21 -11.40 0.14
CA SER A 173 -15.50 -11.64 1.57
C SER A 173 -16.79 -10.99 2.08
N LEU A 174 -17.55 -10.29 1.22
CA LEU A 174 -18.72 -9.50 1.65
C LEU A 174 -19.79 -10.35 2.32
N GLY A 175 -20.12 -10.05 3.57
CA GLY A 175 -21.09 -10.83 4.36
C GLY A 175 -20.55 -12.16 4.87
N TYR A 176 -19.27 -12.46 4.64
CA TYR A 176 -18.56 -13.67 5.09
C TYR A 176 -17.32 -13.33 5.91
N GLU A 177 -17.15 -12.08 6.34
CA GLU A 177 -15.93 -11.57 6.96
C GLU A 177 -15.54 -12.36 8.21
N ALA A 178 -16.50 -12.80 9.03
CA ALA A 178 -16.23 -13.61 10.21
C ALA A 178 -15.71 -15.03 9.87
N ILE A 179 -16.27 -15.66 8.83
CA ILE A 179 -15.84 -16.98 8.37
C ILE A 179 -14.44 -16.87 7.75
N ASP A 180 -14.25 -15.83 6.96
CA ASP A 180 -12.99 -15.54 6.30
C ASP A 180 -11.88 -15.20 7.30
N ALA A 181 -12.19 -14.41 8.33
CA ALA A 181 -11.27 -14.10 9.41
C ALA A 181 -10.87 -15.34 10.23
N ALA A 182 -11.82 -16.22 10.55
CA ALA A 182 -11.54 -17.49 11.22
C ALA A 182 -10.62 -18.39 10.36
N THR A 183 -10.79 -18.36 9.04
CA THR A 183 -9.91 -19.09 8.11
C THR A 183 -8.49 -18.53 8.14
N TRP A 184 -8.33 -17.21 8.05
CA TRP A 184 -7.01 -16.57 8.12
C TRP A 184 -6.33 -16.80 9.47
N ALA A 185 -7.10 -16.79 10.56
CA ALA A 185 -6.60 -17.10 11.90
C ALA A 185 -6.14 -18.56 11.99
N SER A 186 -6.91 -19.51 11.43
CA SER A 186 -6.49 -20.92 11.38
C SER A 186 -5.22 -21.16 10.56
N TRP A 187 -4.88 -20.23 9.68
CA TRP A 187 -3.66 -20.25 8.88
C TRP A 187 -2.50 -19.46 9.52
N ASP A 188 -2.71 -18.80 10.67
CA ASP A 188 -1.76 -17.89 11.32
C ASP A 188 -1.29 -16.73 10.40
N ILE A 189 -2.20 -16.17 9.60
CA ILE A 189 -1.89 -14.99 8.76
C ILE A 189 -1.60 -13.76 9.65
N ASP A 190 -0.61 -12.96 9.30
CA ASP A 190 -0.18 -11.78 10.08
C ASP A 190 -0.70 -10.44 9.52
N TYR A 191 -1.08 -10.41 8.25
CA TYR A 191 -1.37 -9.18 7.52
C TYR A 191 -2.52 -9.36 6.54
N LEU A 192 -3.49 -8.44 6.56
CA LEU A 192 -4.65 -8.46 5.68
C LEU A 192 -4.70 -7.17 4.84
N LYS A 193 -4.51 -7.31 3.52
CA LYS A 193 -4.87 -6.27 2.55
C LYS A 193 -6.29 -6.53 2.06
N TYR A 194 -7.19 -5.61 2.33
CA TYR A 194 -8.61 -5.74 1.99
C TYR A 194 -9.03 -4.64 1.01
N GLY A 195 -9.41 -5.03 -0.21
CA GLY A 195 -9.60 -4.10 -1.33
C GLY A 195 -10.95 -4.16 -2.03
N ASN A 196 -11.28 -3.07 -2.72
CA ASN A 196 -12.49 -2.96 -3.54
C ASN A 196 -12.18 -3.38 -5.01
N THR A 197 -13.13 -3.88 -5.79
CA THR A 197 -12.92 -4.27 -7.21
C THR A 197 -13.34 -3.23 -8.22
N THR A 198 -14.28 -2.37 -7.88
CA THR A 198 -14.68 -1.26 -8.73
C THR A 198 -14.26 0.02 -8.04
N ARG A 199 -13.53 0.89 -8.76
CA ARG A 199 -13.73 2.32 -8.54
C ARG A 199 -15.18 2.49 -8.91
N MET A 200 -16.14 2.53 -7.98
CA MET A 200 -17.57 2.43 -8.30
C MET A 200 -17.89 3.15 -9.63
N THR A 201 -18.04 2.39 -10.73
CA THR A 201 -17.73 2.86 -12.10
C THR A 201 -18.84 3.72 -12.72
N ASP A 202 -19.53 4.51 -11.91
CA ASP A 202 -20.44 5.56 -12.39
C ASP A 202 -20.32 6.86 -11.57
N TYR A 203 -19.11 7.23 -11.12
CA TYR A 203 -18.94 8.37 -10.20
C TYR A 203 -18.26 9.58 -10.84
N ARG A 204 -18.98 10.17 -11.81
CA ARG A 204 -18.81 11.57 -12.24
C ARG A 204 -19.91 12.48 -11.65
N THR A 205 -20.46 12.18 -10.48
CA THR A 205 -21.31 13.15 -9.80
C THR A 205 -20.45 14.02 -8.90
N THR A 206 -20.49 15.31 -9.19
CA THR A 206 -19.91 16.45 -8.45
C THR A 206 -20.58 16.66 -7.08
N THR A 207 -21.13 15.59 -6.48
CA THR A 207 -21.94 15.66 -5.27
C THR A 207 -21.18 15.04 -4.11
N ASN A 208 -20.96 15.83 -3.05
CA ASN A 208 -20.52 15.40 -1.72
C ASN A 208 -21.52 14.41 -1.08
N ASP A 209 -21.74 13.26 -1.70
CA ASP A 209 -22.69 12.27 -1.24
C ASP A 209 -22.06 11.45 -0.10
N LEU A 210 -22.40 11.85 1.13
CA LEU A 210 -21.91 11.28 2.38
C LEU A 210 -22.30 9.80 2.55
N SER A 211 -23.37 9.35 1.89
CA SER A 211 -23.88 7.97 1.99
C SER A 211 -22.84 6.91 1.56
N ARG A 212 -21.91 7.27 0.68
CA ARG A 212 -20.87 6.34 0.20
C ARG A 212 -19.64 6.26 1.08
N ASN A 213 -19.39 7.28 1.89
CA ASN A 213 -18.40 7.16 2.96
C ASN A 213 -18.87 6.10 3.96
N ASP A 214 -20.18 6.04 4.19
CA ASP A 214 -20.76 5.13 5.16
C ASP A 214 -20.58 3.67 4.70
N ASP A 215 -20.82 3.32 3.43
CA ASP A 215 -20.60 1.94 2.95
C ASP A 215 -19.15 1.48 3.11
N CYS A 216 -18.18 2.31 2.71
CA CYS A 216 -16.76 1.98 2.80
C CYS A 216 -16.28 1.85 4.24
N LEU A 217 -16.77 2.75 5.10
CA LEU A 217 -16.54 2.71 6.53
C LEU A 217 -17.17 1.45 7.13
N ILE A 218 -18.41 1.12 6.77
CA ILE A 218 -19.14 -0.05 7.27
C ILE A 218 -18.39 -1.33 6.94
N TRP A 219 -18.06 -1.57 5.67
CA TRP A 219 -17.38 -2.80 5.25
C TRP A 219 -15.96 -2.91 5.79
N GLY A 220 -15.24 -1.80 5.83
CA GLY A 220 -13.94 -1.76 6.49
C GLY A 220 -14.04 -2.10 7.98
N SER A 221 -15.05 -1.57 8.67
CA SER A 221 -15.25 -1.80 10.11
C SER A 221 -15.71 -3.23 10.41
N ILE A 222 -16.53 -3.83 9.55
CA ILE A 222 -16.92 -5.24 9.66
C ILE A 222 -15.70 -6.14 9.51
N ALA A 223 -14.87 -5.94 8.48
CA ALA A 223 -13.66 -6.71 8.28
C ALA A 223 -12.66 -6.51 9.44
N SER A 224 -12.51 -5.28 9.93
CA SER A 224 -11.67 -4.97 11.09
C SER A 224 -12.15 -5.69 12.36
N ALA A 225 -13.46 -5.63 12.64
CA ALA A 225 -14.05 -6.33 13.77
C ALA A 225 -13.91 -7.86 13.65
N ALA A 226 -14.00 -8.40 12.44
CA ALA A 226 -13.86 -9.84 12.20
C ALA A 226 -12.45 -10.35 12.55
N ILE A 227 -11.41 -9.53 12.39
CA ILE A 227 -10.01 -9.90 12.70
C ILE A 227 -9.54 -9.34 14.06
N ALA A 228 -10.38 -8.60 14.78
CA ALA A 228 -9.97 -7.87 15.99
C ALA A 228 -9.54 -8.82 17.13
N ASP A 229 -10.17 -9.98 17.21
CA ASP A 229 -9.92 -11.00 18.24
C ASP A 229 -8.93 -12.09 17.79
N ASN A 230 -8.30 -11.93 16.60
CA ASN A 230 -7.30 -12.89 16.14
C ASN A 230 -6.05 -12.86 17.05
N ASP A 231 -5.55 -14.04 17.37
CA ASP A 231 -4.33 -14.25 18.14
C ASP A 231 -3.42 -15.22 17.37
N PRO A 232 -2.31 -14.75 16.77
CA PRO A 232 -1.80 -13.39 16.83
C PRO A 232 -2.62 -12.37 16.00
N PRO A 233 -2.59 -11.07 16.36
CA PRO A 233 -3.36 -10.03 15.70
C PRO A 233 -2.83 -9.69 14.30
N MET A 234 -3.75 -9.42 13.37
CA MET A 234 -3.42 -9.10 11.98
C MET A 234 -3.29 -7.60 11.72
N GLN A 235 -2.23 -7.20 11.00
CA GLN A 235 -2.13 -5.84 10.49
C GLN A 235 -3.11 -5.64 9.32
N TYR A 236 -4.11 -4.80 9.54
CA TYR A 236 -5.15 -4.48 8.57
C TYR A 236 -4.85 -3.27 7.67
N VAL A 237 -4.98 -3.45 6.36
CA VAL A 237 -4.72 -2.43 5.33
C VAL A 237 -5.88 -2.28 4.35
N LEU A 238 -6.44 -1.07 4.29
CA LEU A 238 -7.57 -0.69 3.44
C LEU A 238 -7.10 -0.32 2.03
N CYS A 239 -7.36 -1.17 1.05
CA CYS A 239 -7.05 -0.91 -0.36
C CYS A 239 -8.23 -0.24 -1.07
N ILE A 240 -8.47 1.04 -0.74
CA ILE A 240 -9.63 1.84 -1.16
C ILE A 240 -9.29 3.04 -2.07
N TRP A 241 -8.04 3.15 -2.53
CA TRP A 241 -7.62 4.10 -3.56
C TRP A 241 -7.99 5.59 -3.34
N ARG A 242 -7.96 6.06 -2.09
CA ARG A 242 -8.38 7.42 -1.65
C ARG A 242 -9.89 7.66 -1.65
N ASP A 243 -10.69 6.70 -2.08
CA ASP A 243 -12.14 6.86 -2.12
C ASP A 243 -12.70 7.03 -0.70
N ALA A 244 -13.94 7.52 -0.64
CA ALA A 244 -14.66 7.77 0.61
C ALA A 244 -13.94 8.72 1.60
N ARG A 245 -12.96 9.52 1.12
CA ARG A 245 -12.14 10.39 1.96
C ARG A 245 -11.46 9.65 3.12
N VAL A 246 -10.96 8.44 2.86
CA VAL A 246 -10.47 7.51 3.88
C VAL A 246 -9.51 8.11 4.93
N TRP A 247 -8.73 9.14 4.59
CA TRP A 247 -7.87 9.83 5.56
C TRP A 247 -8.62 10.48 6.75
N THR A 248 -9.94 10.68 6.68
CA THR A 248 -10.74 11.22 7.80
C THR A 248 -11.25 10.15 8.76
N TRP A 249 -11.13 8.86 8.41
CA TRP A 249 -11.73 7.78 9.17
C TRP A 249 -10.94 6.47 9.22
N GLY A 250 -9.97 6.27 8.34
CA GLY A 250 -9.21 5.03 8.20
C GLY A 250 -8.56 4.58 9.51
N ALA A 251 -8.03 5.51 10.31
CA ALA A 251 -7.41 5.23 11.60
C ALA A 251 -8.35 4.57 12.63
N ARG A 252 -9.66 4.73 12.47
CA ARG A 252 -10.65 4.06 13.34
C ARG A 252 -10.84 2.59 12.98
N VAL A 253 -10.40 2.19 11.80
CA VAL A 253 -10.78 0.93 11.16
C VAL A 253 -9.57 0.07 10.84
N GLY A 254 -8.47 0.64 10.34
CA GLY A 254 -7.27 -0.09 10.00
C GLY A 254 -6.00 0.69 10.30
N HIS A 255 -4.86 0.02 10.12
CA HIS A 255 -3.55 0.59 10.42
C HIS A 255 -3.03 1.45 9.26
N SER A 256 -3.52 1.20 8.05
CA SER A 256 -3.17 1.99 6.88
C SER A 256 -4.20 1.90 5.76
N TRP A 257 -4.15 2.84 4.83
CA TRP A 257 -5.08 2.92 3.71
C TRP A 257 -4.47 3.51 2.44
N ARG A 258 -4.85 2.99 1.28
CA ARG A 258 -4.35 3.44 -0.02
C ARG A 258 -4.83 4.86 -0.35
N MET A 259 -3.91 5.71 -0.80
CA MET A 259 -4.11 7.14 -1.09
C MET A 259 -4.17 7.50 -2.57
N ALA A 260 -4.04 6.52 -3.47
CA ALA A 260 -4.35 6.69 -4.90
C ALA A 260 -4.63 5.33 -5.55
N GLY A 261 -4.93 5.36 -6.84
CA GLY A 261 -4.96 4.17 -7.70
C GLY A 261 -3.61 3.45 -7.76
N ASP A 262 -3.60 2.33 -8.48
CA ASP A 262 -2.47 1.40 -8.48
C ASP A 262 -1.19 2.00 -9.06
N SER A 263 -0.06 1.60 -8.48
CA SER A 263 1.26 2.03 -8.87
C SER A 263 1.62 1.63 -10.29
N THR A 264 2.39 2.52 -10.92
CA THR A 264 3.05 2.23 -12.18
C THR A 264 4.51 2.66 -12.05
N PRO A 265 5.45 1.98 -12.75
CA PRO A 265 6.87 2.23 -12.62
C PRO A 265 7.24 3.41 -13.51
N THR A 266 6.63 4.56 -13.24
CA THR A 266 6.78 5.79 -14.02
C THR A 266 6.98 6.96 -13.09
N TRP A 267 7.86 7.88 -13.48
CA TRP A 267 8.12 9.08 -12.70
C TRP A 267 6.87 9.96 -12.52
N GLU A 268 5.97 9.95 -13.51
CA GLU A 268 4.69 10.66 -13.41
C GLU A 268 3.81 10.12 -12.28
N TYR A 269 3.78 8.81 -12.07
CA TYR A 269 3.06 8.23 -10.94
C TYR A 269 3.68 8.67 -9.61
N ILE A 270 5.02 8.57 -9.47
CA ILE A 270 5.73 8.96 -8.24
C ILE A 270 5.44 10.41 -7.87
N LYS A 271 5.50 11.33 -8.84
CA LYS A 271 5.12 12.73 -8.63
C LYS A 271 3.64 12.90 -8.25
N LEU A 272 2.75 12.18 -8.93
CA LEU A 272 1.32 12.25 -8.69
C LEU A 272 0.98 11.83 -7.26
N ILE A 273 1.38 10.63 -6.83
CA ILE A 273 1.06 10.14 -5.49
C ILE A 273 1.71 10.98 -4.40
N MET A 274 2.94 11.44 -4.59
CA MET A 274 3.60 12.38 -3.69
C MET A 274 2.75 13.66 -3.52
N SER A 275 2.29 14.25 -4.62
CA SER A 275 1.47 15.48 -4.58
C SER A 275 0.15 15.29 -3.85
N ILE A 276 -0.46 14.11 -3.97
CA ILE A 276 -1.70 13.75 -3.29
C ILE A 276 -1.45 13.57 -1.80
N ASN A 277 -0.41 12.82 -1.43
CA ASN A 277 -0.18 12.44 -0.04
C ASN A 277 0.22 13.62 0.84
N VAL A 278 0.97 14.59 0.28
CA VAL A 278 1.35 15.83 0.99
C VAL A 278 0.14 16.60 1.52
N ALA A 279 -0.99 16.58 0.81
CA ALA A 279 -2.22 17.26 1.23
C ALA A 279 -2.91 16.60 2.44
N HIS A 280 -2.46 15.40 2.82
CA HIS A 280 -3.11 14.55 3.82
C HIS A 280 -2.14 14.02 4.89
N LEU A 281 -0.95 14.59 5.04
CA LEU A 281 0.01 14.14 6.06
C LEU A 281 -0.49 14.30 7.50
N SER A 282 -1.49 15.16 7.74
CA SER A 282 -2.12 15.32 9.06
C SER A 282 -2.93 14.09 9.51
N SER A 283 -3.16 13.11 8.63
CA SER A 283 -3.77 11.82 9.00
C SER A 283 -2.74 10.73 9.30
N VAL A 284 -1.44 11.05 9.27
CA VAL A 284 -0.36 10.09 9.52
C VAL A 284 0.11 10.22 10.97
N ASP A 285 0.06 9.11 11.71
CA ASP A 285 0.48 8.99 13.12
C ASP A 285 0.77 7.51 13.43
N PHE A 286 1.13 7.17 14.67
CA PHE A 286 1.22 5.78 15.10
C PHE A 286 -0.12 5.07 14.85
N PHE A 287 -0.05 3.84 14.34
CA PHE A 287 -1.24 3.05 13.98
C PHE A 287 -2.08 3.64 12.83
N SER A 288 -1.56 4.62 12.10
CA SER A 288 -2.34 5.45 11.19
C SER A 288 -1.48 5.89 10.01
N HIS A 289 -1.42 5.08 8.94
CA HIS A 289 -0.47 5.33 7.84
C HIS A 289 -1.16 5.52 6.49
N ASN A 290 -0.80 6.60 5.81
CA ASN A 290 -1.19 6.80 4.42
C ASN A 290 -0.35 5.89 3.50
N GLY A 291 -0.99 4.95 2.82
CA GLY A 291 -0.34 4.04 1.88
C GLY A 291 -0.25 4.62 0.47
N MET A 292 0.97 4.90 0.02
CA MET A 292 1.28 5.39 -1.33
C MET A 292 1.38 4.27 -2.38
N ASP A 293 0.92 3.07 -2.04
CA ASP A 293 1.05 1.83 -2.80
C ASP A 293 2.46 1.21 -2.81
N MET A 294 2.59 0.08 -3.49
CA MET A 294 3.79 -0.74 -3.58
C MET A 294 4.94 0.02 -4.23
N MET A 295 6.16 -0.33 -3.83
CA MET A 295 7.39 0.22 -4.41
C MET A 295 7.60 -0.31 -5.84
N GLU A 296 8.26 0.52 -6.64
CA GLU A 296 8.56 0.28 -8.05
C GLU A 296 10.06 0.33 -8.31
N VAL A 297 10.87 0.26 -7.25
CA VAL A 297 12.33 0.09 -7.36
C VAL A 297 12.61 -1.26 -8.00
N GLY A 298 13.45 -1.28 -9.04
CA GLY A 298 13.73 -2.45 -9.86
C GLY A 298 12.64 -2.79 -10.88
N ASN A 299 11.67 -1.90 -11.11
CA ASN A 299 10.59 -2.11 -12.08
C ASN A 299 10.59 -1.01 -13.15
N GLY A 300 10.23 -1.40 -14.39
CA GLY A 300 10.06 -0.46 -15.50
C GLY A 300 11.36 0.23 -15.90
N ASN A 301 11.28 1.55 -16.18
CA ASN A 301 12.40 2.33 -16.71
C ASN A 301 12.70 3.55 -15.82
N LEU A 302 12.46 3.46 -14.51
CA LEU A 302 12.91 4.49 -13.58
C LEU A 302 14.45 4.51 -13.58
N THR A 303 15.02 5.71 -13.58
CA THR A 303 16.46 5.87 -13.34
C THR A 303 16.76 5.62 -11.87
N ILE A 304 18.00 5.23 -11.55
CA ILE A 304 18.46 5.05 -10.17
C ILE A 304 18.16 6.28 -9.29
N GLU A 305 18.27 7.50 -9.83
CA GLU A 305 17.96 8.71 -9.07
C GLU A 305 16.45 8.89 -8.80
N GLU A 306 15.60 8.49 -9.75
CA GLU A 306 14.16 8.44 -9.55
C GLU A 306 13.78 7.36 -8.53
N GLU A 307 14.46 6.21 -8.53
CA GLU A 307 14.28 5.14 -7.54
C GLU A 307 14.73 5.54 -6.14
N ARG A 308 15.89 6.21 -6.01
CA ARG A 308 16.34 6.81 -4.75
C ARG A 308 15.31 7.79 -4.22
N THR A 309 14.77 8.64 -5.10
CA THR A 309 13.74 9.61 -4.73
C THR A 309 12.44 8.92 -4.32
N HIS A 310 12.03 7.90 -5.07
CA HIS A 310 10.86 7.07 -4.77
C HIS A 310 10.95 6.48 -3.36
N PHE A 311 12.05 5.79 -3.04
CA PHE A 311 12.27 5.22 -1.72
C PHE A 311 12.30 6.28 -0.61
N ALA A 312 13.04 7.37 -0.81
CA ALA A 312 13.14 8.45 0.17
C ALA A 312 11.78 9.10 0.45
N VAL A 313 10.95 9.35 -0.57
CA VAL A 313 9.62 9.95 -0.41
C VAL A 313 8.70 9.02 0.38
N TRP A 314 8.75 7.71 0.12
CA TRP A 314 7.95 6.73 0.88
C TRP A 314 8.36 6.70 2.35
N ALA A 315 9.66 6.72 2.64
CA ALA A 315 10.18 6.79 4.00
C ALA A 315 9.76 8.09 4.70
N PHE A 316 10.00 9.25 4.06
CA PHE A 316 9.71 10.56 4.65
C PHE A 316 8.22 10.78 4.91
N MET A 317 7.34 10.26 4.04
CA MET A 317 5.90 10.40 4.23
C MET A 317 5.29 9.29 5.10
N LYS A 318 6.14 8.43 5.68
CA LYS A 318 5.74 7.28 6.51
C LYS A 318 4.67 6.40 5.86
N SER A 319 4.83 6.16 4.56
CA SER A 319 4.04 5.15 3.86
C SER A 319 4.55 3.75 4.18
N LEU A 320 3.71 2.74 3.99
CA LEU A 320 4.20 1.36 3.93
C LEU A 320 5.21 1.23 2.78
N VAL A 321 6.25 0.44 2.99
CA VAL A 321 7.25 0.10 1.96
C VAL A 321 7.12 -1.38 1.67
N LEU A 322 6.34 -1.67 0.62
CA LEU A 322 6.12 -3.03 0.13
C LEU A 322 6.78 -3.17 -1.24
N LEU A 323 7.88 -3.90 -1.32
CA LEU A 323 8.61 -4.16 -2.56
C LEU A 323 7.74 -4.93 -3.55
N GLY A 324 7.61 -4.42 -4.77
CA GLY A 324 6.83 -5.05 -5.85
C GLY A 324 7.67 -5.68 -6.96
N THR A 325 8.99 -5.79 -6.78
CA THR A 325 9.94 -6.32 -7.78
C THR A 325 10.24 -7.81 -7.58
N ASP A 326 10.79 -8.46 -8.60
CA ASP A 326 11.33 -9.81 -8.46
C ASP A 326 12.65 -9.78 -7.69
N LEU A 327 12.63 -10.30 -6.46
CA LEU A 327 13.80 -10.34 -5.58
C LEU A 327 14.94 -11.21 -6.14
N ALA A 328 14.67 -12.11 -7.09
CA ALA A 328 15.74 -12.86 -7.76
C ALA A 328 16.46 -12.02 -8.84
N ALA A 329 15.85 -10.93 -9.29
CA ALA A 329 16.36 -10.08 -10.38
C ALA A 329 16.77 -8.67 -9.92
N ILE A 330 16.49 -8.30 -8.66
CA ILE A 330 16.86 -7.00 -8.09
C ILE A 330 18.39 -6.81 -8.11
N SER A 331 18.84 -5.63 -8.53
CA SER A 331 20.27 -5.33 -8.65
C SER A 331 20.90 -4.97 -7.29
N PRO A 332 22.23 -5.11 -7.11
CA PRO A 332 22.88 -4.67 -5.87
C PRO A 332 22.67 -3.18 -5.55
N GLU A 333 22.59 -2.33 -6.57
CA GLU A 333 22.33 -0.89 -6.39
C GLU A 333 20.90 -0.63 -5.90
N GLU A 334 19.91 -1.36 -6.44
CA GLU A 334 18.52 -1.32 -5.95
C GLU A 334 18.39 -1.85 -4.52
N VAL A 335 19.14 -2.90 -4.17
CA VAL A 335 19.21 -3.41 -2.79
C VAL A 335 19.76 -2.34 -1.84
N GLU A 336 20.82 -1.62 -2.24
CA GLU A 336 21.36 -0.51 -1.44
C GLU A 336 20.33 0.61 -1.22
N ILE A 337 19.51 0.92 -2.24
CA ILE A 337 18.42 1.89 -2.12
C ILE A 337 17.43 1.44 -1.05
N VAL A 338 16.91 0.21 -1.17
CA VAL A 338 15.84 -0.28 -0.28
C VAL A 338 16.34 -0.68 1.11
N THR A 339 17.64 -0.85 1.30
CA THR A 339 18.25 -1.16 2.61
C THR A 339 18.91 0.06 3.27
N ASN A 340 18.65 1.27 2.78
CA ASN A 340 19.24 2.48 3.34
C ASN A 340 18.85 2.68 4.82
N ALA A 341 19.82 2.46 5.71
CA ALA A 341 19.60 2.43 7.15
C ALA A 341 19.06 3.74 7.73
N GLU A 342 19.45 4.91 7.17
CA GLU A 342 18.99 6.21 7.68
C GLU A 342 17.51 6.45 7.38
N LEU A 343 17.08 6.13 6.15
CA LEU A 343 15.69 6.28 5.74
C LEU A 343 14.79 5.27 6.43
N ILE A 344 15.27 4.04 6.63
CA ILE A 344 14.54 3.03 7.41
C ILE A 344 14.43 3.44 8.87
N ALA A 345 15.51 3.93 9.49
CA ALA A 345 15.48 4.40 10.88
C ALA A 345 14.46 5.54 11.08
N PHE A 346 14.38 6.47 10.12
CA PHE A 346 13.35 7.51 10.11
C PHE A 346 11.94 6.91 10.01
N LEU A 347 11.75 6.00 9.06
CA LEU A 347 10.47 5.37 8.79
C LEU A 347 9.97 4.53 9.98
N GLN A 348 10.89 3.90 10.70
CA GLN A 348 10.65 3.02 11.84
C GLN A 348 10.92 3.70 13.20
N ASP A 349 10.90 5.04 13.26
CA ASP A 349 11.08 5.77 14.53
C ASP A 349 9.92 5.46 15.49
N THR A 350 10.25 4.87 16.64
CA THR A 350 9.27 4.45 17.65
C THR A 350 8.80 5.57 18.58
N THR A 351 9.46 6.73 18.51
CA THR A 351 9.26 7.88 19.40
C THR A 351 8.57 9.04 18.70
N GLU A 352 8.77 9.18 17.40
CA GLU A 352 8.16 10.23 16.60
C GLU A 352 7.32 9.60 15.51
N ALA A 353 6.03 9.92 15.50
CA ALA A 353 5.07 9.34 14.58
C ALA A 353 4.89 10.14 13.30
N ASN A 354 5.17 11.45 13.35
CA ASN A 354 4.81 12.34 12.25
C ASN A 354 5.71 12.09 11.03
N PRO A 355 5.15 12.18 9.81
CA PRO A 355 5.94 12.21 8.61
C PRO A 355 6.75 13.52 8.54
N ALA A 356 7.74 13.56 7.65
CA ALA A 356 8.51 14.76 7.40
C ALA A 356 7.56 15.89 6.92
N SER A 357 7.64 17.03 7.57
CA SER A 357 6.82 18.20 7.21
C SER A 357 7.51 19.00 6.11
N HIS A 358 6.75 19.49 5.14
CA HIS A 358 7.27 20.48 4.19
C HIS A 358 7.16 21.90 4.77
N SER A 359 8.16 22.73 4.51
CA SER A 359 8.01 24.18 4.70
C SER A 359 7.33 24.80 3.47
N SER A 360 6.44 25.78 3.70
CA SER A 360 5.81 26.55 2.63
C SER A 360 6.85 27.44 1.95
N ILE A 361 7.45 26.95 0.86
CA ILE A 361 8.40 27.70 0.05
C ILE A 361 7.66 28.24 -1.19
N PRO A 362 7.90 29.50 -1.61
CA PRO A 362 7.29 30.08 -2.81
C PRO A 362 7.47 29.20 -4.06
N ALA A 363 6.48 29.22 -4.96
CA ALA A 363 6.52 28.52 -6.23
C ALA A 363 7.83 28.83 -7.00
N GLY A 364 8.45 27.80 -7.58
CA GLY A 364 9.73 27.91 -8.29
C GLY A 364 10.98 27.55 -7.49
N ARG A 365 10.85 27.04 -6.27
CA ARG A 365 11.96 26.50 -5.48
C ARG A 365 11.74 25.04 -5.07
N PRO A 366 12.82 24.31 -4.81
CA PRO A 366 12.75 23.00 -4.18
C PRO A 366 11.95 22.98 -2.90
N ARG A 367 10.98 22.06 -2.82
CA ARG A 367 10.29 21.73 -1.57
C ARG A 367 11.29 21.03 -0.66
N VAL A 368 11.51 21.63 0.51
CA VAL A 368 12.36 21.06 1.55
C VAL A 368 11.45 20.38 2.56
N TYR A 369 11.63 19.07 2.71
CA TYR A 369 11.06 18.30 3.81
C TYR A 369 12.03 18.38 4.99
N THR A 370 11.51 18.79 6.14
CA THR A 370 12.29 18.96 7.36
C THR A 370 11.78 18.02 8.43
N TYR A 371 12.74 17.50 9.19
CA TYR A 371 12.50 16.74 10.39
C TYR A 371 13.44 17.25 11.47
N SER A 372 12.94 17.38 12.69
CA SER A 372 13.75 17.72 13.85
C SER A 372 13.84 16.46 14.71
N LEU A 373 15.05 15.91 14.82
CA LEU A 373 15.38 14.81 15.74
C LEU A 373 15.50 15.31 17.18
#